data_AF-A0A959IDW8-F1
#
_entry.id   AF-A0A959IDW8-F1
#
_cell.length_a   1.000
_cell.length_b   1.000
_cell.length_c   1.000
_cell.angle_alpha   90.00
_cell.angle_beta   90.00
_cell.angle_gamma   90.00
#
_symmetry.space_group_name_H-M   'P 1'
#
loop_
_entity.id
_entity.type
_entity.pdbx_description
1 polymer ?
#
loop_
_entity_poly.entity_id
_entity_poly.type
_entity_poly.pdbx_seq_one_letter_code
_entity_poly.pdbx_strand_id
1 'polypeptide(L)'
;QFVEVETPFLIKSTPEGARDFVVPSRMNPGQFYALPQSPQTFKQILMVAGYDRYFQIVKCFRDEDLRADRQPEFTQIDCEMAFVTREDVLNTFEGLTKHLFKTTLGIDLPKFPHMSYDEAMRRFGSDKPDLRFGMEFVELNDIVKGKGFSVFDEAELVVGICAKGQADQYSNKDIKNLTEWMQRP
;
A
#
# COMPACT_ATOMS: atom_id res chain seq x y z
N GLN A 1 -23.62 9.22 9.90
CA GLN A 1 -23.56 9.31 8.42
C GLN A 1 -22.30 10.10 8.07
N PHE A 2 -21.65 9.81 6.94
CA PHE A 2 -20.48 10.58 6.50
C PHE A 2 -20.89 11.94 5.96
N VAL A 3 -20.11 12.97 6.27
CA VAL A 3 -20.28 14.33 5.75
C VAL A 3 -19.11 14.67 4.85
N GLU A 4 -19.40 15.15 3.64
CA GLU A 4 -18.37 15.67 2.74
C GLU A 4 -17.96 17.07 3.18
N VAL A 5 -16.67 17.29 3.43
CA VAL A 5 -16.16 18.62 3.79
C VAL A 5 -14.97 18.94 2.91
N GLU A 6 -14.99 20.10 2.24
CA GLU A 6 -13.83 20.55 1.49
C GLU A 6 -12.77 21.14 2.43
N THR A 7 -11.53 20.68 2.29
CA THR A 7 -10.39 21.15 3.07
C THR A 7 -9.48 22.09 2.25
N PRO A 8 -8.79 23.07 2.88
CA PRO A 8 -7.93 24.01 2.16
C PRO A 8 -6.73 23.36 1.46
N PHE A 9 -6.38 23.87 0.26
CA PHE A 9 -5.17 23.46 -0.47
C PHE A 9 -3.94 24.32 -0.21
N LEU A 10 -4.09 25.54 0.30
CA LEU A 10 -2.95 26.39 0.63
C LEU A 10 -2.68 26.27 2.13
N ILE A 11 -1.78 25.35 2.47
CA ILE A 11 -1.51 24.95 3.84
C ILE A 11 -0.11 25.39 4.28
N LYS A 12 0.22 25.20 5.55
CA LYS A 12 1.59 25.37 6.03
C LYS A 12 2.40 24.12 5.68
N SER A 13 3.60 24.29 5.14
CA SER A 13 4.51 23.17 4.89
C SER A 13 4.90 22.48 6.20
N THR A 14 4.96 21.16 6.16
CA THR A 14 5.47 20.33 7.25
C THR A 14 6.86 19.82 6.89
N PRO A 15 7.87 19.94 7.76
CA PRO A 15 9.24 19.53 7.47
C PRO A 15 9.44 18.00 7.39
N GLU A 16 8.39 17.21 7.65
CA GLU A 16 8.41 15.75 7.68
C GLU A 16 7.66 15.17 6.47
N GLY A 17 8.15 14.05 5.92
CA GLY A 17 7.49 13.33 4.83
C GLY A 17 8.13 13.54 3.46
N ALA A 18 7.32 13.41 2.40
CA ALA A 18 7.76 13.68 1.03
C ALA A 18 7.97 15.20 0.80
N ARG A 19 8.55 15.58 -0.34
CA ARG A 19 8.70 17.01 -0.67
C ARG A 19 7.34 17.63 -1.03
N ASP A 20 7.09 18.81 -0.48
CA ASP A 20 5.90 19.61 -0.78
C ASP A 20 6.09 20.44 -2.06
N PHE A 21 5.03 20.59 -2.84
CA PHE A 21 4.94 21.71 -3.77
C PHE A 21 4.69 23.01 -2.99
N VAL A 22 5.46 24.05 -3.28
CA VAL A 22 5.34 25.35 -2.60
C VAL A 22 4.70 26.41 -3.48
N VAL A 23 3.90 27.28 -2.87
CA VAL A 23 3.19 28.39 -3.54
C VAL A 23 3.60 29.71 -2.88
N PRO A 24 4.32 30.61 -3.58
CA PRO A 24 4.77 31.87 -2.99
C PRO A 24 3.60 32.82 -2.68
N SER A 25 3.65 33.49 -1.52
CA SER A 25 2.65 34.49 -1.14
C SER A 25 3.03 35.89 -1.61
N ARG A 26 2.18 36.51 -2.43
CA ARG A 26 2.35 37.92 -2.82
C ARG A 26 2.14 38.88 -1.64
N MET A 27 1.23 38.55 -0.73
CA MET A 27 0.85 39.42 0.40
C MET A 27 1.86 39.38 1.54
N ASN A 28 2.55 38.26 1.72
CA ASN A 28 3.56 38.07 2.76
C ASN A 28 4.91 37.73 2.09
N PRO A 29 5.71 38.73 1.70
CA PRO A 29 6.98 38.51 1.02
C PRO A 29 7.91 37.58 1.80
N GLY A 30 8.55 36.64 1.10
CA GLY A 30 9.43 35.64 1.70
C GLY A 30 8.73 34.44 2.36
N GLN A 31 7.38 34.41 2.34
CA GLN A 31 6.60 33.28 2.87
C GLN A 31 5.95 32.47 1.74
N PHE A 32 5.76 31.18 2.02
CA PHE A 32 5.23 30.20 1.09
C PHE A 32 4.13 29.38 1.75
N TYR A 33 3.10 29.04 0.98
CA TYR A 33 2.20 27.94 1.30
C TYR A 33 2.76 26.64 0.73
N ALA A 34 2.24 25.52 1.19
CA ALA A 34 2.42 24.21 0.58
C ALA A 34 1.08 23.68 0.06
N LEU A 35 1.12 22.86 -0.99
CA LEU A 35 0.00 22.04 -1.41
C LEU A 35 -0.03 20.74 -0.59
N PRO A 36 -1.22 20.26 -0.16
CA PRO A 36 -1.32 19.13 0.76
C PRO A 36 -0.95 17.81 0.09
N GLN A 37 -0.10 17.02 0.76
CA GLN A 37 0.14 15.62 0.41
C GLN A 37 -1.07 14.72 0.72
N SER A 38 -1.90 15.15 1.67
CA SER A 38 -3.21 14.60 2.05
C SER A 38 -3.91 15.59 2.99
N PRO A 39 -5.22 15.49 3.22
CA PRO A 39 -5.94 16.33 4.18
C PRO A 39 -5.76 15.89 5.66
N GLN A 40 -4.69 15.13 5.98
CA GLN A 40 -4.47 14.48 7.29
C GLN A 40 -4.64 15.43 8.48
N THR A 41 -4.10 16.64 8.42
CA THR A 41 -4.22 17.62 9.51
C THR A 41 -5.67 18.07 9.69
N PHE A 42 -6.38 18.33 8.59
CA PHE A 42 -7.75 18.85 8.64
C PHE A 42 -8.76 17.79 9.05
N LYS A 43 -8.64 16.55 8.58
CA LYS A 43 -9.56 15.49 8.98
C LYS A 43 -9.50 15.20 10.48
N GLN A 44 -8.30 15.28 11.09
CA GLN A 44 -8.15 15.18 12.54
C GLN A 44 -8.76 16.38 13.27
N ILE A 45 -8.57 17.61 12.78
CA ILE A 45 -9.21 18.80 13.35
C ILE A 45 -10.74 18.69 13.26
N LEU A 46 -11.29 18.13 12.18
CA LEU A 46 -12.73 17.89 12.05
C LEU A 46 -13.24 16.94 13.13
N MET A 47 -12.51 15.86 13.45
CA MET A 47 -12.88 14.98 14.56
C MET A 47 -12.88 15.75 15.89
N VAL A 48 -11.87 16.59 16.14
CA VAL A 48 -11.80 17.45 17.34
C VAL A 48 -12.95 18.46 17.39
N ALA A 49 -13.36 19.00 16.24
CA ALA A 49 -14.49 19.92 16.09
C ALA A 49 -15.86 19.25 16.24
N GLY A 50 -15.91 17.93 16.49
CA GLY A 50 -17.14 17.18 16.72
C GLY A 50 -17.80 16.61 15.46
N TYR A 51 -17.11 16.61 14.31
CA TYR A 51 -17.57 15.84 13.16
C TYR A 51 -17.37 14.35 13.46
N ASP A 52 -18.46 13.59 13.53
CA ASP A 52 -18.40 12.15 13.85
C ASP A 52 -17.78 11.33 12.70
N ARG A 53 -18.12 11.65 11.45
CA ARG A 53 -17.65 10.93 10.25
C ARG A 53 -17.49 11.88 9.08
N TYR A 54 -16.28 11.92 8.54
CA TYR A 54 -15.88 12.82 7.45
C TYR A 54 -15.41 11.99 6.25
N PHE A 55 -15.70 12.46 5.04
CA PHE A 55 -15.02 12.01 3.83
C PHE A 55 -14.77 13.16 2.85
N GLN A 56 -13.86 12.95 1.91
CA GLN A 56 -13.63 13.85 0.78
C GLN A 56 -13.02 13.08 -0.41
N ILE A 57 -13.53 13.31 -1.62
CA ILE A 57 -12.81 12.95 -2.85
C ILE A 57 -11.93 14.15 -3.21
N VAL A 58 -10.63 14.04 -2.95
CA VAL A 58 -9.73 15.20 -2.87
C VAL A 58 -8.48 15.04 -3.73
N LYS A 59 -7.98 16.16 -4.26
CA LYS A 59 -6.67 16.22 -4.93
C LYS A 59 -5.56 16.37 -3.91
N CYS A 60 -4.53 15.55 -4.05
CA CYS A 60 -3.34 15.51 -3.24
C CYS A 60 -2.11 15.70 -4.12
N PHE A 61 -1.04 16.26 -3.56
CA PHE A 61 0.13 16.71 -4.32
C PHE A 61 1.42 16.17 -3.69
N ARG A 62 2.32 15.59 -4.48
CA ARG A 62 3.64 15.12 -4.01
C ARG A 62 4.73 15.43 -5.02
N ASP A 63 5.79 16.08 -4.57
CA ASP A 63 7.00 16.31 -5.36
C ASP A 63 7.96 15.12 -5.23
N GLU A 64 7.59 14.00 -5.85
CA GLU A 64 8.39 12.77 -5.89
C GLU A 64 8.86 12.45 -7.32
N ASP A 65 9.93 11.66 -7.44
CA ASP A 65 10.41 11.18 -8.73
C ASP A 65 9.29 10.44 -9.46
N LEU A 66 9.05 10.84 -10.71
CA LEU A 66 8.03 10.25 -11.56
C LEU A 66 8.40 8.80 -11.86
N ARG A 67 7.55 7.89 -11.38
CA ARG A 67 7.50 6.48 -11.82
C ARG A 67 6.27 6.32 -12.73
N ALA A 68 6.22 5.22 -13.49
CA ALA A 68 5.23 5.02 -14.55
C ALA A 68 3.75 5.24 -14.13
N ASP A 69 3.45 5.13 -12.83
CA ASP A 69 2.12 5.27 -12.22
C ASP A 69 2.00 6.47 -11.25
N ARG A 70 3.04 7.29 -11.08
CA ARG A 70 3.04 8.41 -10.12
C ARG A 70 2.86 9.73 -10.83
N GLN A 71 1.71 10.37 -10.60
CA GLN A 71 1.45 11.73 -11.04
C GLN A 71 1.74 12.72 -9.90
N PRO A 72 2.22 13.95 -10.21
CA PRO A 72 2.45 14.99 -9.19
C PRO A 72 1.19 15.38 -8.42
N GLU A 73 0.05 15.27 -9.07
CA GLU A 73 -1.27 15.36 -8.45
C GLU A 73 -2.05 14.05 -8.64
N PHE A 74 -2.75 13.61 -7.61
CA PHE A 74 -3.56 12.40 -7.65
C PHE A 74 -4.80 12.57 -6.78
N THR A 75 -5.82 11.74 -7.02
CA THR A 75 -7.10 11.83 -6.30
C THR A 75 -7.16 10.74 -5.24
N GLN A 76 -7.58 11.10 -4.03
CA GLN A 76 -7.83 10.18 -2.92
C GLN A 76 -9.30 10.24 -2.51
N ILE A 77 -9.82 9.10 -2.03
CA ILE A 77 -11.01 9.07 -1.19
C ILE A 77 -10.47 9.05 0.24
N ASP A 78 -10.44 10.22 0.88
CA ASP A 78 -9.96 10.35 2.26
C ASP A 78 -11.14 10.36 3.22
N CYS A 79 -11.00 9.65 4.33
CA CYS A 79 -12.05 9.49 5.33
C CYS A 79 -11.47 9.50 6.74
N GLU A 80 -12.30 9.89 7.70
CA GLU A 80 -12.00 9.84 9.13
C GLU A 80 -13.28 9.60 9.94
N MET A 81 -13.16 8.91 11.08
CA MET A 81 -14.28 8.51 11.93
C MET A 81 -13.90 8.64 13.41
N ALA A 82 -14.77 9.23 14.23
CA ALA A 82 -14.57 9.38 15.67
C ALA A 82 -15.16 8.18 16.44
N PHE A 83 -14.62 7.90 17.64
CA PHE A 83 -15.12 6.87 18.58
C PHE A 83 -15.24 5.45 17.99
N VAL A 84 -14.36 5.10 17.06
CA VAL A 84 -14.35 3.79 16.38
C VAL A 84 -13.20 2.90 16.81
N THR A 85 -13.39 1.60 16.64
CA THR A 85 -12.32 0.61 16.69
C THR A 85 -11.77 0.33 15.28
N ARG A 86 -10.64 -0.38 15.21
CA ARG A 86 -10.09 -0.88 13.93
C ARG A 86 -11.13 -1.67 13.13
N GLU A 87 -11.92 -2.50 13.80
CA GLU A 87 -12.90 -3.38 13.17
C GLU A 87 -14.07 -2.59 12.55
N ASP A 88 -14.48 -1.49 13.18
CA ASP A 88 -15.53 -0.61 12.63
C ASP A 88 -15.07 0.05 11.32
N VAL A 89 -13.82 0.51 11.28
CA VAL A 89 -13.18 1.10 10.09
C VAL A 89 -13.11 0.06 8.97
N LEU A 90 -12.56 -1.13 9.24
CA LEU A 90 -12.42 -2.20 8.25
C LEU A 90 -13.78 -2.62 7.68
N ASN A 91 -14.78 -2.87 8.53
CA ASN A 91 -16.11 -3.26 8.06
C ASN A 91 -16.80 -2.17 7.24
N THR A 92 -16.59 -0.90 7.58
CA THR A 92 -17.14 0.23 6.83
C THR A 92 -16.58 0.27 5.40
N PHE A 93 -15.25 0.17 5.25
CA PHE A 93 -14.59 0.24 3.94
C PHE A 93 -14.66 -1.06 3.14
N GLU A 94 -14.74 -2.22 3.81
CA GLU A 94 -15.12 -3.48 3.15
C GLU A 94 -16.52 -3.37 2.56
N GLY A 95 -17.48 -2.82 3.32
CA GLY A 95 -18.84 -2.56 2.86
C GLY A 95 -18.89 -1.63 1.65
N LEU A 96 -18.11 -0.53 1.68
CA LEU A 96 -17.96 0.37 0.53
C LEU A 96 -17.42 -0.39 -0.70
N THR A 97 -16.35 -1.15 -0.54
CA THR A 97 -15.71 -1.88 -1.64
C THR A 97 -16.66 -2.91 -2.25
N LYS A 98 -17.35 -3.68 -1.40
CA LYS A 98 -18.40 -4.63 -1.84
C LYS A 98 -19.51 -3.94 -2.61
N HIS A 99 -20.00 -2.81 -2.10
CA HIS A 99 -21.03 -2.02 -2.78
C HIS A 99 -20.55 -1.51 -4.14
N LEU A 100 -19.32 -1.00 -4.23
CA LEU A 100 -18.74 -0.55 -5.50
C LEU A 100 -18.66 -1.69 -6.52
N PHE A 101 -18.12 -2.86 -6.15
CA PHE A 101 -18.02 -4.01 -7.06
C PHE A 101 -19.40 -4.51 -7.51
N LYS A 102 -20.36 -4.57 -6.60
CA LYS A 102 -21.73 -4.97 -6.93
C LYS A 102 -22.39 -3.98 -7.89
N THR A 103 -22.29 -2.68 -7.63
CA THR A 103 -22.98 -1.64 -8.40
C THR A 103 -22.30 -1.38 -9.74
N THR A 104 -20.97 -1.44 -9.81
CA THR A 104 -20.20 -1.11 -11.03
C THR A 104 -19.92 -2.32 -11.92
N LEU A 105 -19.75 -3.51 -11.33
CA LEU A 105 -19.35 -4.73 -12.04
C LEU A 105 -20.37 -5.86 -11.92
N GLY A 106 -21.42 -5.74 -11.10
CA GLY A 106 -22.39 -6.81 -10.86
C GLY A 106 -21.80 -8.00 -10.09
N ILE A 107 -20.67 -7.81 -9.39
CA ILE A 107 -19.96 -8.87 -8.67
C ILE A 107 -20.26 -8.79 -7.18
N ASP A 108 -20.83 -9.86 -6.61
CA ASP A 108 -20.97 -10.03 -5.16
C ASP A 108 -19.67 -10.61 -4.57
N LEU A 109 -18.91 -9.76 -3.86
CA LEU A 109 -17.67 -10.19 -3.21
C LEU A 109 -17.93 -10.88 -1.86
N PRO A 110 -17.19 -11.95 -1.52
CA PRO A 110 -17.26 -12.59 -0.20
C PRO A 110 -16.67 -11.68 0.89
N LYS A 111 -16.72 -12.14 2.15
CA LYS A 111 -15.99 -11.50 3.25
C LYS A 111 -14.49 -11.47 2.95
N PHE A 112 -13.83 -10.36 3.22
CA PHE A 112 -12.40 -10.23 2.94
C PHE A 112 -11.57 -11.03 3.95
N PRO A 113 -10.55 -11.79 3.49
CA PRO A 113 -9.64 -12.47 4.40
C PRO A 113 -8.74 -11.45 5.09
N HIS A 114 -8.45 -11.69 6.37
CA HIS A 114 -7.49 -10.89 7.13
C HIS A 114 -6.22 -11.70 7.36
N MET A 115 -5.08 -11.05 7.19
CA MET A 115 -3.75 -11.64 7.36
C MET A 115 -2.90 -10.66 8.16
N SER A 116 -2.09 -11.16 9.10
CA SER A 116 -1.12 -10.29 9.77
C SER A 116 0.01 -9.92 8.83
N TYR A 117 0.70 -8.81 9.13
CA TYR A 117 1.90 -8.41 8.38
C TYR A 117 2.94 -9.53 8.36
N ASP A 118 3.25 -10.12 9.53
CA ASP A 118 4.24 -11.19 9.64
C ASP A 118 3.84 -12.43 8.83
N GLU A 119 2.54 -12.77 8.80
CA GLU A 119 2.05 -13.87 8.00
C GLU A 119 2.18 -13.58 6.49
N ALA A 120 1.85 -12.37 6.05
CA ALA A 120 1.97 -11.97 4.65
C ALA A 120 3.42 -11.98 4.18
N MET A 121 4.33 -11.41 4.98
CA MET A 121 5.76 -11.42 4.68
C MET A 121 6.35 -12.83 4.68
N ARG A 122 5.96 -13.67 5.65
CA ARG A 122 6.46 -15.05 5.75
C ARG A 122 5.97 -15.93 4.60
N ARG A 123 4.70 -15.82 4.21
CA ARG A 123 4.08 -16.69 3.19
C ARG A 123 4.26 -16.19 1.76
N PHE A 124 4.43 -14.88 1.55
CA PHE A 124 4.41 -14.29 0.21
C PHE A 124 5.53 -13.28 -0.05
N GLY A 125 6.34 -12.91 0.95
CA GLY A 125 7.38 -11.90 0.82
C GLY A 125 6.87 -10.50 0.51
N SER A 126 5.57 -10.24 0.70
CA SER A 126 4.91 -8.97 0.39
C SER A 126 3.76 -8.70 1.33
N ASP A 127 3.61 -7.43 1.75
CA ASP A 127 2.50 -6.90 2.54
C ASP A 127 1.22 -6.65 1.71
N LYS A 128 1.30 -6.82 0.39
CA LYS A 128 0.19 -6.74 -0.57
C LYS A 128 0.16 -7.97 -1.48
N PRO A 129 0.01 -9.17 -0.91
CA PRO A 129 0.15 -10.42 -1.65
C PRO A 129 -0.98 -10.61 -2.67
N ASP A 130 -0.65 -11.19 -3.81
CA ASP A 130 -1.64 -11.68 -4.77
C ASP A 130 -2.08 -13.09 -4.39
N LEU A 131 -3.27 -13.20 -3.78
CA LEU A 131 -3.81 -14.47 -3.28
C LEU A 131 -4.55 -15.30 -4.35
N ARG A 132 -4.53 -14.87 -5.62
CA ARG A 132 -5.24 -15.56 -6.70
C ARG A 132 -4.56 -16.86 -7.13
N PHE A 133 -3.27 -17.03 -6.79
CA PHE A 133 -2.49 -18.23 -7.07
C PHE A 133 -1.75 -18.69 -5.81
N GLY A 134 -1.15 -19.90 -5.87
CA GLY A 134 -0.36 -20.47 -4.78
C GLY A 134 1.08 -19.95 -4.78
N MET A 135 2.05 -20.87 -4.83
CA MET A 135 3.48 -20.56 -4.78
C MET A 135 3.90 -19.77 -3.52
N GLU A 136 3.29 -20.14 -2.40
CA GLU A 136 3.71 -19.63 -1.08
C GLU A 136 5.18 -19.99 -0.80
N PHE A 137 5.82 -19.12 -0.05
CA PHE A 137 7.17 -19.30 0.47
C PHE A 137 7.21 -20.47 1.45
N VAL A 138 8.20 -21.33 1.26
CA VAL A 138 8.52 -22.44 2.16
C VAL A 138 9.92 -22.24 2.67
N GLU A 139 10.06 -22.12 3.99
CA GLU A 139 11.35 -22.01 4.67
C GLU A 139 12.03 -23.39 4.72
N LEU A 140 13.32 -23.42 4.41
CA LEU A 140 14.06 -24.66 4.21
C LEU A 140 15.26 -24.81 5.16
N ASN A 141 15.52 -23.82 6.02
CA ASN A 141 16.69 -23.74 6.90
C ASN A 141 17.02 -25.07 7.60
N ASP A 142 16.04 -25.68 8.27
CA ASP A 142 16.23 -26.90 9.07
C ASP A 142 16.62 -28.12 8.23
N ILE A 143 16.31 -28.11 6.93
CA ILE A 143 16.56 -29.23 6.02
C ILE A 143 17.92 -29.07 5.34
N VAL A 144 18.32 -27.84 5.05
CA VAL A 144 19.47 -27.55 4.18
C VAL A 144 20.73 -27.11 4.91
N LYS A 145 20.63 -26.56 6.12
CA LYS A 145 21.79 -26.10 6.89
C LYS A 145 22.62 -27.25 7.47
N GLY A 146 23.92 -27.04 7.57
CA GLY A 146 24.91 -27.98 8.10
C GLY A 146 25.28 -29.11 7.12
N LYS A 147 25.04 -28.91 5.82
CA LYS A 147 25.30 -29.93 4.77
C LYS A 147 26.56 -29.66 3.94
N GLY A 148 27.32 -28.62 4.27
CA GLY A 148 28.59 -28.30 3.61
C GLY A 148 28.42 -27.51 2.30
N PHE A 149 27.24 -26.94 2.07
CA PHE A 149 26.99 -26.02 0.97
C PHE A 149 26.93 -24.60 1.52
N SER A 150 28.05 -23.87 1.39
CA SER A 150 28.28 -22.58 2.06
C SER A 150 27.18 -21.55 1.82
N VAL A 151 26.62 -21.48 0.60
CA VAL A 151 25.55 -20.53 0.25
C VAL A 151 24.32 -20.69 1.15
N PHE A 152 23.96 -21.92 1.54
CA PHE A 152 22.84 -22.16 2.45
C PHE A 152 23.25 -22.11 3.93
N ASP A 153 24.46 -22.58 4.24
CA ASP A 153 24.97 -22.61 5.61
C ASP A 153 25.19 -21.19 6.17
N GLU A 154 25.60 -20.25 5.31
CA GLU A 154 25.88 -18.84 5.66
C GLU A 154 24.65 -17.92 5.56
N ALA A 155 23.61 -18.33 4.82
CA ALA A 155 22.40 -17.52 4.67
C ALA A 155 21.59 -17.44 5.96
N GLU A 156 21.06 -16.27 6.31
CA GLU A 156 20.13 -16.11 7.45
C GLU A 156 18.86 -16.93 7.22
N LEU A 157 18.25 -16.78 6.04
CA LEU A 157 17.02 -17.44 5.62
C LEU A 157 17.20 -18.08 4.23
N VAL A 158 16.83 -19.36 4.12
CA VAL A 158 16.71 -20.10 2.86
C VAL A 158 15.24 -20.38 2.63
N VAL A 159 14.69 -19.79 1.57
CA VAL A 159 13.27 -19.88 1.21
C VAL A 159 13.11 -20.24 -0.25
N GLY A 160 12.07 -21.00 -0.58
CA GLY A 160 11.76 -21.38 -1.95
C GLY A 160 10.26 -21.33 -2.25
N ILE A 161 9.94 -21.38 -3.55
CA ILE A 161 8.58 -21.54 -4.06
C ILE A 161 8.47 -22.82 -4.88
N CYS A 162 7.27 -23.39 -4.94
CA CYS A 162 7.00 -24.59 -5.75
C CYS A 162 6.12 -24.24 -6.97
N ALA A 163 6.74 -24.16 -8.14
CA ALA A 163 6.06 -24.07 -9.42
C ALA A 163 5.50 -25.44 -9.84
N LYS A 164 4.32 -25.79 -9.32
CA LYS A 164 3.71 -27.12 -9.49
C LYS A 164 3.46 -27.46 -10.96
N GLY A 165 3.88 -28.66 -11.36
CA GLY A 165 3.64 -29.20 -12.72
C GLY A 165 4.48 -28.56 -13.82
N GLN A 166 5.48 -27.76 -13.48
CA GLN A 166 6.30 -27.04 -14.46
C GLN A 166 7.63 -27.73 -14.79
N ALA A 167 7.97 -28.83 -14.13
CA ALA A 167 9.28 -29.49 -14.30
C ALA A 167 9.61 -29.83 -15.76
N ASP A 168 8.66 -30.43 -16.49
CA ASP A 168 8.85 -30.84 -17.89
C ASP A 168 8.75 -29.66 -18.88
N GLN A 169 8.28 -28.50 -18.43
CA GLN A 169 8.06 -27.31 -19.27
C GLN A 169 9.25 -26.35 -19.26
N TYR A 170 10.17 -26.49 -18.31
CA TYR A 170 11.33 -25.62 -18.18
C TYR A 170 12.58 -26.27 -18.75
N SER A 171 13.17 -25.62 -19.76
CA SER A 171 14.51 -25.97 -20.22
C SER A 171 15.57 -25.33 -19.32
N ASN A 172 16.81 -25.83 -19.39
CA ASN A 172 17.96 -25.19 -18.74
C ASN A 172 18.13 -23.72 -19.15
N LYS A 173 17.72 -23.37 -20.38
CA LYS A 173 17.75 -21.98 -20.87
C LYS A 173 16.73 -21.12 -20.13
N ASP A 174 15.53 -21.64 -19.90
CA ASP A 174 14.47 -20.92 -19.18
C ASP A 174 14.86 -20.67 -17.72
N ILE A 175 15.45 -21.66 -17.06
CA ILE A 175 16.00 -21.52 -15.71
C ILE A 175 17.10 -20.46 -15.67
N LYS A 176 18.03 -20.48 -16.64
CA LYS A 176 19.08 -19.46 -16.74
C LYS A 176 18.49 -18.05 -16.92
N ASN A 177 17.48 -17.90 -17.77
CA ASN A 177 16.81 -16.61 -17.97
C ASN A 177 16.16 -16.10 -16.68
N LEU A 178 15.54 -16.98 -15.88
CA LEU A 178 14.99 -16.62 -14.57
C LEU A 178 16.09 -16.18 -13.60
N THR A 179 17.22 -16.90 -13.55
CA THR A 179 18.36 -16.52 -12.72
C THR A 179 18.90 -15.14 -13.10
N GLU A 180 19.08 -14.87 -14.40
CA GLU A 180 19.53 -13.57 -14.90
C GLU A 180 18.51 -12.46 -14.61
N TRP A 181 17.21 -12.77 -14.64
CA TRP A 181 16.17 -11.83 -14.28
C TRP A 181 16.23 -11.44 -12.80
N MET A 182 16.46 -12.42 -11.91
CA MET A 182 16.59 -12.21 -10.47
C MET A 182 17.86 -11.42 -10.06
N GLN A 183 18.88 -11.40 -10.91
CA GLN A 183 20.13 -10.66 -10.67
C GLN A 183 20.06 -9.18 -11.07
N ARG A 184 18.95 -8.72 -11.63
CA ARG A 184 18.76 -7.31 -11.98
C ARG A 184 18.65 -6.47 -10.69
N PRO A 185 19.28 -5.29 -10.66
CA PRO A 185 19.24 -4.39 -9.50
C PRO A 185 17.85 -3.82 -9.24
#